data_AF-A0A3D2WAJ3-F1
#
_entry.id   AF-A0A3D2WAJ3-F1
#
_cell.length_a   1.000
_cell.length_b   1.000
_cell.length_c   1.000
_cell.angle_alpha   90.00
_cell.angle_beta   90.00
_cell.angle_gamma   90.00
#
_symmetry.space_group_name_H-M   'P 1'
#
loop_
_entity.id
_entity.type
_entity.pdbx_description
1 polymer ?
#
loop_
_entity_poly.entity_id
_entity_poly.type
_entity_poly.pdbx_seq_one_letter_code
_entity_poly.pdbx_strand_id
1 'polypeptide(L)'
;MAVINVYEQYFEAEGTFNDVERHGALVMLVSDSEAGNIRYEAAVTFFPHNDEEDYGVSYDAYDSKVLYEAAGRRSKKREEQFLQELPAVIDTLMPDTDLRVLWDRPLREARRG
;
A
#
# COMPACT_ATOMS: atom_id res chain seq x y z
N MET A 1 -2.46 -5.19 20.58
CA MET A 1 -1.99 -4.91 19.21
C MET A 1 -2.99 -3.97 18.58
N ALA A 2 -2.56 -2.79 18.15
CA ALA A 2 -3.41 -1.81 17.49
C ALA A 2 -2.81 -1.52 16.12
N VAL A 3 -3.48 -2.03 15.09
CA VAL A 3 -3.12 -1.82 13.68
C VAL A 3 -3.97 -0.69 13.13
N ILE A 4 -3.34 0.28 12.48
CA ILE A 4 -4.01 1.45 11.90
C ILE A 4 -3.49 1.66 10.49
N ASN A 5 -4.42 1.80 9.53
CA ASN A 5 -4.10 2.31 8.20
C ASN A 5 -3.90 3.83 8.33
N VAL A 6 -2.64 4.25 8.43
CA VAL A 6 -2.26 5.67 8.44
C VAL A 6 -2.68 6.33 7.14
N TYR A 7 -2.58 5.58 6.05
CA TYR A 7 -3.01 5.97 4.72
C TYR A 7 -3.47 4.74 3.94
N GLU A 8 -4.52 4.91 3.17
CA GLU A 8 -5.11 3.91 2.29
C GLU A 8 -5.64 4.64 1.05
N GLN A 9 -5.22 4.22 -0.14
CA GLN A 9 -5.74 4.78 -1.39
C GLN A 9 -5.75 3.73 -2.50
N TYR A 10 -6.80 3.78 -3.31
CA TYR A 10 -6.96 2.96 -4.49
C TYR A 10 -6.55 3.76 -5.73
N PHE A 11 -5.77 3.14 -6.59
CA PHE A 11 -5.26 3.69 -7.85
C PHE A 11 -5.57 2.75 -9.00
N GLU A 12 -5.65 3.30 -10.21
CA GLU A 12 -5.50 2.47 -11.40
C GLU A 12 -4.11 1.83 -11.40
N ALA A 13 -4.03 0.64 -11.95
CA ALA A 13 -2.79 -0.09 -12.16
C ALA A 13 -2.74 -0.66 -13.57
N GLU A 14 -1.54 -1.02 -14.00
CA GLU A 14 -1.30 -1.75 -15.24
C GLU A 14 -0.37 -2.93 -14.95
N GLY A 15 -0.59 -4.04 -15.63
CA GLY A 15 0.27 -5.23 -15.57
C GLY A 15 -0.51 -6.53 -15.42
N THR A 16 0.23 -7.64 -15.42
CA THR A 16 -0.28 -9.00 -15.38
C THR A 16 0.40 -9.77 -14.26
N PHE A 17 -0.40 -10.43 -13.43
CA PHE A 17 0.12 -11.31 -12.38
C PHE A 17 -0.60 -12.65 -12.42
N ASN A 18 0.18 -13.73 -12.60
CA ASN A 18 -0.32 -15.09 -12.78
C ASN A 18 -1.39 -15.20 -13.89
N ASP A 19 -1.10 -14.67 -15.08
CA ASP A 19 -2.00 -14.65 -16.25
C ASP A 19 -3.32 -13.88 -16.03
N VAL A 20 -3.39 -13.03 -15.00
CA VAL A 20 -4.54 -12.17 -14.70
C VAL A 20 -4.12 -10.70 -14.78
N GLU A 21 -4.79 -9.95 -15.65
CA GLU A 21 -4.62 -8.49 -15.75
C GLU A 21 -5.04 -7.82 -14.44
N ARG A 22 -4.28 -6.80 -14.03
CA ARG A 22 -4.53 -6.03 -12.81
C ARG A 22 -4.73 -4.56 -13.18
N HIS A 23 -5.97 -4.10 -13.08
CA HIS A 23 -6.32 -2.71 -13.37
C HIS A 23 -6.43 -1.84 -12.11
N GLY A 24 -6.34 -2.44 -10.92
CA GLY A 24 -6.39 -1.73 -9.65
C GLY A 24 -5.20 -2.05 -8.74
N ALA A 25 -4.78 -1.05 -7.97
CA ALA A 25 -3.85 -1.21 -6.86
C ALA A 25 -4.37 -0.53 -5.61
N LEU A 26 -4.25 -1.19 -4.47
CA LEU A 26 -4.49 -0.63 -3.15
C LEU A 26 -3.14 -0.41 -2.47
N VAL A 27 -2.83 0.86 -2.20
CA VAL A 27 -1.60 1.29 -1.55
C VAL A 27 -1.90 1.68 -0.12
N MET A 28 -1.09 1.17 0.82
CA MET A 28 -1.29 1.34 2.26
C MET A 28 0.01 1.74 2.95
N LEU A 29 -0.12 2.65 3.93
CA LEU A 29 0.86 2.84 4.99
C LEU A 29 0.23 2.38 6.30
N VAL A 30 0.74 1.27 6.84
CA VAL A 30 0.21 0.63 8.04
C VAL A 30 1.12 0.94 9.22
N SER A 31 0.50 1.25 10.37
CA SER A 31 1.17 1.39 11.64
C SER A 31 0.69 0.28 12.57
N ASP A 32 1.60 -0.49 13.14
CA ASP A 32 1.31 -1.42 14.24
C ASP A 32 2.08 -1.02 15.51
N SER A 33 1.40 -1.13 16.65
CA SER A 33 2.03 -1.04 17.96
C SER A 33 1.88 -2.36 18.70
N GLU A 34 3.00 -3.05 18.84
CA GLU A 34 3.12 -4.29 19.59
C GLU A 34 4.25 -4.16 20.64
N ALA A 35 3.97 -4.58 21.88
CA ALA A 35 4.93 -4.60 22.98
C ALA A 35 5.69 -3.28 23.24
N GLY A 36 5.10 -2.11 22.91
CA GLY A 36 5.73 -0.79 23.08
C GLY A 36 6.67 -0.39 21.94
N ASN A 37 6.77 -1.19 20.89
CA ASN A 37 7.41 -0.85 19.63
C ASN A 37 6.38 -0.35 18.63
N ILE A 38 6.76 0.65 17.84
CA ILE A 38 6.02 1.14 16.70
C ILE A 38 6.68 0.61 15.42
N ARG A 39 5.87 0.00 14.56
CA ARG A 39 6.25 -0.47 13.23
C ARG A 39 5.47 0.28 12.17
N TYR A 40 6.16 0.78 11.15
CA TYR A 40 5.55 1.36 9.95
C TYR A 40 5.87 0.47 8.74
N GLU A 41 4.85 0.12 7.98
CA GLU A 41 4.96 -0.75 6.82
C GLU A 41 4.28 -0.10 5.60
N ALA A 42 4.99 -0.07 4.48
CA ALA A 42 4.42 0.22 3.18
C ALA A 42 3.93 -1.08 2.56
N ALA A 43 2.71 -1.09 2.03
CA ALA A 43 2.15 -2.27 1.38
C ALA A 43 1.38 -1.90 0.11
N VAL A 44 1.37 -2.81 -0.85
CA VAL A 44 0.58 -2.71 -2.06
C VAL A 44 -0.07 -4.05 -2.36
N THR A 45 -1.27 -3.99 -2.94
CA THR A 45 -1.91 -5.17 -3.50
C THR A 45 -2.57 -4.83 -4.82
N PHE A 46 -2.30 -5.64 -5.84
CA PHE A 46 -2.84 -5.50 -7.18
C PHE A 46 -4.03 -6.44 -7.38
N PHE A 47 -5.12 -5.92 -7.93
CA PHE A 47 -6.36 -6.67 -8.12
C PHE A 47 -6.92 -6.42 -9.54
N PRO A 48 -7.74 -7.34 -10.07
CA PRO A 48 -8.24 -7.26 -11.44
C PRO A 48 -8.98 -5.96 -11.73
N HIS A 49 -9.88 -5.54 -10.83
CA HIS A 49 -10.72 -4.34 -10.99
C HIS A 49 -11.44 -4.31 -12.35
N ASN A 50 -12.21 -5.35 -12.64
CA ASN A 50 -12.86 -5.49 -13.96
C ASN A 50 -14.10 -4.59 -14.11
N ASP A 51 -14.67 -4.10 -13.02
CA ASP A 51 -15.81 -3.19 -12.99
C ASP A 51 -15.76 -2.23 -11.78
N GLU A 52 -16.61 -1.20 -11.80
CA GLU A 52 -16.67 -0.16 -10.76
C GLU A 52 -17.10 -0.67 -9.37
N GLU A 53 -17.56 -1.92 -9.24
CA GLU A 53 -17.93 -2.54 -7.96
C GLU A 53 -16.84 -3.52 -7.46
N ASP A 54 -15.93 -3.94 -8.34
CA ASP A 54 -14.86 -4.89 -8.07
C ASP A 54 -13.67 -4.25 -7.33
N TYR A 55 -13.83 -4.08 -6.02
CA TYR A 55 -12.73 -3.77 -5.09
C TYR A 55 -12.31 -5.01 -4.29
N GLY A 56 -12.50 -6.21 -4.88
CA GLY A 56 -12.08 -7.45 -4.28
C GLY A 56 -10.56 -7.52 -4.20
N VAL A 57 -9.99 -7.14 -3.06
CA VAL A 57 -8.55 -7.23 -2.81
C VAL A 57 -8.15 -8.71 -2.84
N SER A 58 -7.39 -9.09 -3.86
CA SER A 58 -6.80 -10.42 -3.96
C SER A 58 -5.41 -10.42 -3.33
N TYR A 59 -5.18 -11.28 -2.36
CA TYR A 59 -3.92 -11.38 -1.62
C TYR A 59 -2.80 -12.07 -2.41
N ASP A 60 -3.07 -12.52 -3.63
CA ASP A 60 -2.10 -13.22 -4.47
C ASP A 60 -1.01 -12.30 -5.04
N ALA A 61 -1.34 -11.04 -5.32
CA ALA A 61 -0.40 -9.99 -5.74
C ALA A 61 -0.22 -8.94 -4.64
N TYR A 62 0.12 -9.37 -3.43
CA TYR A 62 0.43 -8.52 -2.28
C TYR A 62 1.93 -8.48 -2.02
N ASP A 63 2.47 -7.29 -1.77
CA ASP A 63 3.83 -7.14 -1.28
C ASP A 63 3.94 -5.99 -0.26
N SER A 64 4.94 -6.04 0.60
CA SER A 64 5.12 -5.09 1.69
C SER A 64 6.57 -4.96 2.16
N LYS A 65 6.88 -3.80 2.75
CA LYS A 65 8.20 -3.52 3.32
C LYS A 65 8.08 -2.70 4.59
N VAL A 66 8.76 -3.17 5.63
CA VAL A 66 8.93 -2.42 6.87
C VAL A 66 9.83 -1.21 6.60
N LEU A 67 9.28 -0.02 6.78
CA LEU A 67 10.00 1.25 6.66
C LEU A 67 10.75 1.58 7.94
N TYR A 68 10.19 1.19 9.08
CA TYR A 68 10.70 1.55 10.39
C TYR A 68 10.15 0.67 11.49
N GLU A 69 11.01 0.34 12.45
CA GLU A 69 10.62 -0.31 13.70
C GLU A 69 11.50 0.20 14.84
N ALA A 70 10.89 0.67 15.92
CA ALA A 70 11.61 1.02 17.15
C ALA A 70 10.68 1.13 18.36
N ALA A 71 11.26 1.14 19.57
CA ALA A 71 10.53 1.49 20.78
C ALA A 71 9.92 2.90 20.68
N GLY A 72 8.64 3.04 21.01
CA GLY A 72 7.96 4.32 21.05
C GLY A 72 6.49 4.28 20.61
N ARG A 73 6.03 5.43 20.14
CA ARG A 73 4.65 5.68 19.70
C ARG A 73 4.61 6.30 18.31
N ARG A 74 3.43 6.34 17.72
CA ARG A 74 3.18 7.02 16.43
C ARG A 74 3.67 8.47 16.44
N SER A 75 4.20 8.90 15.29
CA SER A 75 4.68 10.26 15.05
C SER A 75 4.13 10.78 13.74
N LYS A 76 3.26 11.81 13.81
CA LYS A 76 2.65 12.44 12.61
C LYS A 76 3.71 13.00 11.65
N LYS A 77 4.78 13.59 12.19
CA LYS A 77 5.92 14.07 11.39
C LYS A 77 6.57 12.94 10.58
N ARG A 78 6.72 11.76 11.18
CA ARG A 78 7.33 10.61 10.51
C ARG A 78 6.38 10.00 9.49
N GLU A 79 5.09 9.95 9.81
CA GLU A 79 4.05 9.52 8.86
C GLU A 79 4.08 10.38 7.60
N GLU A 80 4.16 11.70 7.73
CA GLU A 80 4.29 12.60 6.56
C GLU A 80 5.54 12.34 5.73
N GLN A 81 6.68 12.03 6.36
CA GLN A 81 7.91 11.65 5.66
C GLN A 81 7.71 10.36 4.88
N PHE A 82 7.16 9.32 5.51
CA PHE A 82 6.90 8.05 4.84
C PHE A 82 5.87 8.17 3.73
N LEU A 83 4.86 9.04 3.85
CA LEU A 83 3.91 9.29 2.77
C LEU A 83 4.56 9.92 1.54
N GLN A 84 5.59 10.75 1.72
CA GLN A 84 6.34 11.33 0.60
C GLN A 84 7.22 10.28 -0.09
N GLU A 85 7.78 9.36 0.68
CA GLU A 85 8.63 8.27 0.18
C GLU A 85 7.82 7.08 -0.37
N LEU A 86 6.54 6.99 -0.02
CA LEU A 86 5.68 5.83 -0.29
C LEU A 86 5.68 5.41 -1.77
N PRO A 87 5.47 6.31 -2.75
CA PRO A 87 5.45 5.90 -4.16
C PRO A 87 6.75 5.21 -4.59
N ALA A 88 7.88 5.81 -4.25
CA ALA A 88 9.20 5.27 -4.58
C ALA A 88 9.43 3.90 -3.91
N VAL A 89 8.95 3.71 -2.68
CA VAL A 89 9.05 2.39 -2.02
C VAL A 89 8.17 1.36 -2.72
N ILE A 90 6.91 1.69 -3.00
CA ILE A 90 5.96 0.76 -3.65
C ILE A 90 6.47 0.33 -5.02
N ASP A 91 7.01 1.25 -5.82
CA ASP A 91 7.60 0.97 -7.14
C ASP A 91 8.80 -0.01 -7.07
N THR A 92 9.38 -0.23 -5.88
CA THR A 92 10.47 -1.21 -5.69
C THR A 92 10.03 -2.57 -5.14
N LEU A 93 8.76 -2.75 -4.75
CA LEU A 93 8.34 -3.97 -4.06
C LEU A 93 8.28 -5.18 -5.01
N MET A 94 7.77 -5.00 -6.23
CA MET A 94 7.56 -6.12 -7.17
C MET A 94 8.43 -6.03 -8.44
N PRO A 95 9.77 -6.05 -8.31
CA PRO A 95 10.69 -5.79 -9.42
C PRO A 95 10.65 -6.87 -10.52
N ASP A 96 10.15 -8.06 -10.20
CA ASP A 96 10.07 -9.20 -11.12
C ASP A 96 8.72 -9.29 -11.85
N THR A 97 7.87 -8.27 -11.71
CA THR A 97 6.54 -8.19 -12.36
C THR A 97 6.45 -6.97 -13.27
N ASP A 98 5.49 -6.98 -14.20
CA ASP A 98 5.12 -5.82 -15.01
C ASP A 98 4.07 -4.93 -14.31
N LEU A 99 3.75 -5.22 -13.04
CA LEU A 99 2.76 -4.49 -12.26
C LEU A 99 3.26 -3.08 -11.93
N ARG A 100 2.39 -2.10 -12.15
CA ARG A 100 2.69 -0.70 -11.90
C ARG A 100 1.45 0.07 -11.44
N VAL A 101 1.67 0.95 -10.45
CA VAL A 101 0.65 1.88 -9.97
C VAL A 101 0.64 3.14 -10.83
N LEU A 102 -0.55 3.57 -11.26
CA LEU A 102 -0.75 4.85 -11.95
C LEU A 102 -1.05 5.94 -10.93
N TRP A 103 0.01 6.53 -10.36
CA TRP A 103 -0.05 7.47 -9.24
C TRP A 103 -0.90 8.73 -9.48
N ASP A 104 -1.10 9.12 -10.75
CA ASP A 104 -1.92 10.26 -11.17
C ASP A 104 -3.40 9.91 -11.38
N ARG A 105 -3.78 8.63 -11.22
CA ARG A 105 -5.12 8.11 -11.49
C ARG A 105 -5.73 7.42 -10.26
N PRO A 106 -6.18 8.19 -9.27
CA PRO A 106 -6.84 7.62 -8.11
C PRO A 106 -8.25 7.13 -8.46
N LEU A 107 -8.58 5.90 -8.05
CA LEU A 107 -9.94 5.35 -8.18
C LEU A 107 -10.86 5.86 -7.08
N ARG A 108 -10.30 6.19 -5.90
CA ARG A 108 -11.03 6.70 -4.73
C ARG A 108 -10.20 7.72 -3.97
N GLU A 109 -10.89 8.54 -3.17
CA GLU A 109 -10.23 9.46 -2.24
C GLU A 109 -9.38 8.69 -1.22
N ALA A 110 -8.23 9.28 -0.87
CA ALA A 110 -7.38 8.75 0.19
C ALA A 110 -8.11 8.75 1.54
N ARG A 111 -7.96 7.67 2.29
CA ARG A 111 -8.34 7.59 3.70
C ARG A 111 -7.10 7.73 4.57
N ARG A 112 -7.22 8.44 5.70
CA ARG A 112 -6.13 8.65 6.65
C ARG A 112 -6.59 8.38 8.08
N GLY A 113 -5.74 7.73 8.88
CA GLY A 113 -6.00 7.32 10.28
C GLY A 113 -4.85 7.59 11.24
#